data_AF-A0A0N8PWB4-F1
#
_entry.id   AF-A0A0N8PWB4-F1
#
_cell.length_a   1.000
_cell.length_b   1.000
_cell.length_c   1.000
_cell.angle_alpha   90.00
_cell.angle_beta   90.00
_cell.angle_gamma   90.00
#
_symmetry.space_group_name_H-M   'P 1'
#
loop_
_entity.id
_entity.type
_entity.pdbx_description
1 polymer ?
#
loop_
_entity_poly.entity_id
_entity_poly.type
_entity_poly.pdbx_seq_one_letter_code
_entity_poly.pdbx_strand_id
1 'polypeptide(L)' 'MIEKLSANELLSWNKRTSVDKFLPKMFLGTRLKCYVVNGKHPERIEAILKDGKTLCTEIVV' A
#
# COMPACT_ATOMS: atom_id res chain seq x y z
N MET A 1 11.12 -4.25 5.38
CA MET A 1 10.16 -3.52 4.54
C MET A 1 9.59 -4.50 3.53
N ILE A 2 8.30 -4.41 3.18
CA ILE A 2 7.63 -5.30 2.23
C ILE A 2 7.38 -4.51 0.96
N GLU A 3 7.84 -4.99 -0.19
CA GLU A 3 7.66 -4.26 -1.46
C GLU A 3 6.25 -4.42 -2.03
N LYS A 4 5.72 -5.65 -1.99
CA LYS A 4 4.36 -5.99 -2.44
C LYS A 4 3.66 -6.81 -1.39
N LEU A 5 2.41 -6.47 -1.14
CA LEU A 5 1.55 -7.15 -0.17
C LEU A 5 0.17 -7.35 -0.77
N SER A 6 -0.34 -8.58 -0.78
CA SER A 6 -1.72 -8.78 -1.26
C SER A 6 -2.73 -8.28 -0.23
N ALA A 7 -3.86 -7.76 -0.69
CA ALA A 7 -4.94 -7.31 0.17
C ALA A 7 -5.52 -8.48 0.98
N ASN A 8 -5.60 -9.67 0.39
CA ASN A 8 -6.02 -10.90 1.08
C ASN A 8 -5.04 -11.32 2.19
N GLU A 9 -3.73 -11.23 1.93
CA GLU A 9 -2.72 -11.47 2.96
C GLU A 9 -2.86 -10.45 4.10
N LEU A 10 -2.99 -9.16 3.77
CA LEU A 10 -3.17 -8.10 4.77
C LEU A 10 -4.47 -8.27 5.59
N LEU A 11 -5.54 -8.85 5.02
CA LEU A 11 -6.76 -9.20 5.76
C LEU A 11 -6.55 -10.30 6.79
N SER A 12 -5.70 -11.28 6.47
CA SER A 12 -5.41 -12.40 7.36
C SER A 12 -4.53 -12.02 8.55
N TRP A 13 -3.89 -10.85 8.50
CA TRP A 13 -2.99 -10.38 9.55
C TRP A 13 -3.75 -9.97 10.81
N ASN A 14 -3.62 -10.79 11.85
CA ASN A 14 -4.12 -10.45 13.19
C ASN A 14 -3.08 -9.70 14.04
N LYS A 15 -2.44 -8.67 13.46
CA LYS A 15 -1.43 -7.84 14.13
C LYS A 15 -1.68 -6.36 13.86
N ARG A 16 -1.06 -5.48 14.67
CA ARG A 16 -1.09 -4.04 14.43
C ARG A 16 -0.31 -3.71 13.16
N THR A 17 -0.91 -2.92 12.28
CA THR A 17 -0.30 -2.43 11.04
C THR A 17 -0.37 -0.90 10.97
N SER A 18 0.20 -0.33 9.92
CA SER A 18 0.16 1.12 9.65
C SER A 18 -1.11 1.58 8.92
N VAL A 19 -2.03 0.67 8.60
CA VAL A 19 -3.26 0.96 7.84
C VAL A 19 -4.48 0.45 8.60
N ASP A 20 -5.65 1.02 8.29
CA ASP A 20 -6.91 0.61 8.92
C ASP A 20 -7.29 -0.83 8.51
N LYS A 21 -7.94 -1.59 9.43
CA LYS A 21 -8.36 -2.98 9.17
C LYS A 21 -9.43 -3.10 8.08
N PHE A 22 -10.16 -2.02 7.80
CA PHE A 22 -11.17 -1.96 6.75
C PHE A 22 -10.56 -1.67 5.37
N LEU A 23 -9.37 -1.05 5.30
CA LEU A 23 -8.72 -0.66 4.04
C LEU A 23 -8.58 -1.84 3.05
N PRO A 24 -8.10 -3.04 3.44
CA PRO A 24 -7.95 -4.14 2.50
C PRO A 24 -9.30 -4.67 1.99
N LYS A 25 -10.34 -4.68 2.84
CA LYS A 25 -11.70 -5.08 2.44
C LYS A 25 -12.27 -4.14 1.39
N MET A 26 -12.12 -2.83 1.61
CA MET A 26 -12.52 -1.81 0.66
C MET A 26 -11.74 -1.95 -0.65
N PHE A 27 -10.41 -2.12 -0.55
CA PHE A 27 -9.52 -2.12 -1.71
C PHE A 27 -9.81 -3.23 -2.72
N LEU A 28 -10.16 -4.44 -2.26
CA LEU A 28 -10.51 -5.59 -3.11
C LEU A 28 -11.65 -5.29 -4.12
N GLY A 29 -12.52 -4.31 -3.83
CA GLY A 29 -13.62 -3.92 -4.71
C GLY A 29 -13.32 -2.73 -5.63
N THR A 30 -12.10 -2.19 -5.63
CA THR A 30 -11.74 -0.96 -6.36
C THR A 30 -10.77 -1.21 -7.51
N ARG A 31 -10.68 -0.28 -8.46
CA ARG A 31 -9.67 -0.26 -9.53
C ARG A 31 -8.49 0.67 -9.22
N LEU A 32 -8.30 0.99 -7.94
CA LEU A 32 -7.27 1.93 -7.52
C LEU A 32 -5.92 1.22 -7.42
N LYS A 33 -4.83 1.96 -7.63
CA LYS A 33 -3.50 1.55 -7.17
C LYS A 33 -3.35 2.02 -5.72
N CYS A 34 -2.78 1.19 -4.84
CA CYS A 34 -2.61 1.54 -3.43
C CYS A 34 -1.15 1.39 -3.00
N TYR A 35 -0.61 2.47 -2.42
CA TYR A 35 0.79 2.54 -1.98
C TYR A 35 0.85 3.06 -0.54
N VAL A 36 1.63 2.38 0.29
CA VAL A 36 2.03 2.86 1.61
C VAL A 36 3.42 3.46 1.50
N VAL A 37 3.54 4.75 1.79
CA VAL A 37 4.78 5.52 1.71
C VAL A 37 5.09 6.21 3.04
N ASN A 38 6.36 6.52 3.26
CA ASN A 38 6.78 7.33 4.39
C ASN A 38 6.60 8.82 4.06
N GLY A 39 5.68 9.50 4.75
CA GLY A 39 5.39 10.93 4.55
C GLY A 39 6.55 11.89 4.85
N LYS A 40 7.63 11.43 5.51
CA LYS A 40 8.87 12.22 5.67
C LYS A 40 9.69 12.34 4.38
N HIS A 41 9.30 11.63 3.32
CA HIS A 41 9.98 11.55 2.03
C HIS A 41 9.00 11.89 0.89
N PRO A 42 8.62 13.17 0.71
CA PRO A 42 7.63 13.58 -0.28
C PRO A 42 8.05 13.27 -1.72
N GLU A 43 9.35 13.20 -2.01
CA GLU A 43 9.90 12.83 -3.32
C GLU A 43 9.40 11.46 -3.83
N ARG A 44 8.98 10.57 -2.91
CA ARG A 44 8.45 9.25 -3.26
C ARG A 44 7.06 9.32 -3.85
N ILE A 45 6.25 10.29 -3.41
CA ILE A 45 4.91 10.50 -3.97
C ILE A 45 5.05 10.94 -5.43
N GLU A 46 5.97 11.88 -5.69
CA GLU A 46 6.25 12.34 -7.05
C GLU A 46 6.75 11.19 -7.94
N ALA A 47 7.64 10.35 -7.43
CA ALA A 47 8.12 9.17 -8.16
C ALA A 47 6.98 8.21 -8.54
N ILE A 48 6.05 7.92 -7.62
CA ILE A 48 4.88 7.06 -7.88
C ILE A 48 3.97 7.68 -8.94
N LEU A 49 3.70 8.98 -8.85
CA LEU A 49 2.84 9.69 -9.80
C LEU A 49 3.44 9.76 -11.21
N LYS A 50 4.77 9.66 -11.34
CA LYS A 50 5.50 9.60 -12.62
C LYS A 50 5.74 8.16 -13.11
N ASP A 51 5.08 7.15 -12.53
CA ASP A 51 5.30 5.72 -12.78
C ASP A 51 6.78 5.28 -12.60
N GLY A 52 7.52 6.00 -11.76
CA GLY A 52 8.88 5.68 -11.35
C GLY A 52 8.94 4.67 -10.22
N LYS A 53 10.10 4.03 -10.05
CA LYS A 53 10.35 3.13 -8.91
C LYS A 53 10.71 3.94 -7.67
N THR A 54 10.12 3.57 -6.53
CA THR A 54 10.46 4.16 -5.24
C THR A 54 10.29 3.17 -4.09
N LEU A 55 10.84 3.52 -2.93
CA LEU A 55 10.75 2.73 -1.71
C LEU A 55 9.36 2.89 -1.07
N CYS A 56 8.46 1.96 -1.39
CA CYS A 56 7.08 1.88 -0.89
C CYS A 56 6.62 0.42 -0.71
N THR A 57 5.46 0.24 -0.07
CA THR A 57 4.72 -1.03 -0.11
C THR A 57 3.52 -0.87 -1.03
N GLU A 58 3.46 -1.63 -2.11
CA GLU A 58 2.31 -1.70 -2.99
C GLU A 58 1.32 -2.75 -2.47
N ILE A 59 0.07 -2.34 -2.25
CA ILE A 59 -1.01 -3.28 -1.93
C ILE A 59 -1.66 -3.71 -3.24
N VAL A 60 -1.64 -5.02 -3.51
CA VAL A 60 -2.18 -5.62 -4.74
C VAL A 60 -3.42 -6.45 -4.43
N VAL A 61 -4.35 -6.52 -5.40
CA VAL A 61 -5.57 -7.35 -5.31
C VAL A 61 -5.23 -8.80 -5.67
#